data_AF-A0AAN6VUR2-F1
#
_entry.id   AF-A0AAN6VUR2-F1
#
_cell.length_a   1.000
_cell.length_b   1.000
_cell.length_c   1.000
_cell.angle_alpha   90.00
_cell.angle_beta   90.00
_cell.angle_gamma   90.00
#
_symmetry.space_group_name_H-M   'P 1'
#
loop_
_entity.id
_entity.type
_entity.pdbx_description
1 polymer ?
#
loop_
_entity_poly.entity_id
_entity_poly.type
_entity_poly.pdbx_seq_one_letter_code
_entity_poly.pdbx_strand_id
1 'polypeptide(L)'
;MADINPPSEEPGMPDLETLFGKCTQGFKHLLFALSTPRPSLDPKLIERALDRYARLKVWAHDFRAEIPDRARSSLGERLRDKPEVRHQLTGILETLNKQLALVQNILDNPEDHDQQGGDAISDDSDSSSSNSSGGDGDRLVSRLLQTVFDQIQLLYHLGILLRRSNAGRRYLKSGVGPGSGSSNHPIVVLPEDISHVRETIRKWQSDQSYSTALPEEDEDKAVS
;
A
#
# COMPACT_ATOMS: atom_id res chain seq x y z
N MET A 1 -42.16 -21.64 25.90
CA MET A 1 -41.03 -20.73 26.09
C MET A 1 -40.02 -21.09 25.02
N ALA A 2 -39.94 -20.29 23.95
CA ALA A 2 -38.96 -20.48 22.90
C ALA A 2 -37.72 -19.66 23.29
N ASP A 3 -36.62 -20.35 23.53
CA ASP A 3 -35.30 -19.74 23.69
C ASP A 3 -34.90 -19.09 22.36
N ILE A 4 -34.89 -17.76 22.35
CA ILE A 4 -34.32 -16.95 21.28
C ILE A 4 -32.81 -16.96 21.51
N ASN A 5 -32.14 -17.89 20.84
CA ASN A 5 -30.68 -17.91 20.76
C ASN A 5 -30.23 -16.62 20.02
N PRO A 6 -29.41 -15.74 20.62
CA PRO A 6 -28.89 -14.58 19.91
C PRO A 6 -27.95 -15.05 18.79
N PRO A 7 -27.93 -14.35 17.63
CA PRO A 7 -27.04 -14.71 16.54
C PRO A 7 -25.59 -14.57 17.01
N SER A 8 -24.85 -15.67 16.84
CA SER A 8 -23.41 -15.79 17.03
C SER A 8 -22.71 -14.53 16.51
N GLU A 9 -22.01 -13.82 17.40
CA GLU A 9 -21.09 -12.76 17.02
C GLU A 9 -20.00 -13.38 16.13
N GLU A 10 -20.16 -13.25 14.81
CA GLU A 10 -19.05 -13.36 13.86
C GLU A 10 -17.88 -12.55 14.42
N PRO A 11 -16.66 -13.11 14.52
CA PRO A 11 -15.52 -12.38 15.05
C PRO A 11 -15.34 -11.11 14.22
N GLY A 12 -15.67 -9.97 14.84
CA GLY A 12 -15.72 -8.68 14.17
C GLY A 12 -14.41 -8.43 13.45
N MET A 13 -14.47 -8.28 12.13
CA MET A 13 -13.30 -8.04 11.31
C MET A 13 -12.54 -6.82 11.87
N PRO A 14 -11.21 -6.92 12.09
CA PRO A 14 -10.49 -5.87 12.78
C PRO A 14 -10.62 -4.55 12.03
N ASP A 15 -10.67 -3.49 12.81
CA ASP A 15 -10.76 -2.12 12.32
C ASP A 15 -9.44 -1.73 11.63
N LEU A 16 -9.54 -1.31 10.37
CA LEU A 16 -8.37 -1.01 9.54
C LEU A 16 -7.63 0.23 10.06
N GLU A 17 -8.34 1.21 10.61
CA GLU A 17 -7.75 2.40 11.24
C GLU A 17 -6.81 1.97 12.38
N THR A 18 -7.33 1.17 13.30
CA THR A 18 -6.55 0.67 14.45
C THR A 18 -5.33 -0.13 14.00
N LEU A 19 -5.47 -1.03 13.03
CA LEU A 19 -4.34 -1.81 12.49
C LEU A 19 -3.30 -0.92 11.83
N PHE A 20 -3.73 0.06 11.05
CA PHE A 20 -2.85 1.01 10.39
C PHE A 20 -2.11 1.91 11.40
N GLY A 21 -2.82 2.36 12.44
CA GLY A 21 -2.24 3.10 13.55
C GLY A 21 -1.13 2.32 14.25
N LYS A 22 -1.35 1.02 14.53
CA LYS A 22 -0.31 0.14 15.09
C LYS A 22 0.90 0.01 14.18
N CYS A 23 0.69 -0.22 12.88
CA CYS A 23 1.79 -0.31 11.91
C CYS A 23 2.61 0.98 11.84
N THR A 24 1.95 2.13 11.77
CA THR A 24 2.66 3.42 11.70
C THR A 24 3.41 3.76 12.98
N GLN A 25 2.84 3.47 14.14
CA GLN A 25 3.54 3.64 15.41
C GLN A 25 4.74 2.70 15.52
N GLY A 26 4.56 1.43 15.15
CA GLY A 26 5.66 0.46 15.14
C GLY A 26 6.79 0.87 14.20
N PHE A 27 6.46 1.40 13.02
CA PHE A 27 7.47 1.90 12.09
C PHE A 27 8.23 3.12 12.65
N LYS A 28 7.54 4.04 13.36
CA LYS A 28 8.22 5.17 14.02
C LYS A 28 9.22 4.71 15.07
N HIS A 29 8.83 3.75 15.92
CA HIS A 29 9.76 3.18 16.92
C HIS A 29 10.96 2.51 16.25
N LEU A 30 10.72 1.77 15.17
CA LEU A 30 11.79 1.18 14.38
C LEU A 30 12.76 2.24 13.84
N LEU A 31 12.25 3.33 13.26
CA LEU A 31 13.10 4.42 12.75
C LEU A 31 13.90 5.09 13.87
N PHE A 32 13.31 5.25 15.05
CA PHE A 32 14.01 5.75 16.23
C PHE A 32 15.13 4.80 16.66
N ALA A 33 14.85 3.49 16.75
CA ALA A 33 15.84 2.49 17.10
C ALA A 33 17.00 2.43 16.09
N LEU A 34 16.69 2.52 14.79
CA LEU A 34 17.69 2.57 13.72
C LEU A 34 18.51 3.87 13.69
N SER A 35 17.97 4.97 14.21
CA SER A 35 18.70 6.24 14.32
C SER A 35 19.80 6.23 15.39
N THR A 36 19.78 5.22 16.28
CA THR A 36 20.84 5.02 17.26
C THR A 36 22.07 4.43 16.55
N PRO A 37 23.26 5.04 16.67
CA PRO A 37 24.45 4.57 15.96
C PRO A 37 24.78 3.12 16.31
N ARG A 38 24.80 2.25 15.29
CA ARG A 38 25.24 0.86 15.40
C ARG A 38 26.27 0.58 14.31
N PRO A 39 27.49 0.13 14.67
CA PRO A 39 28.58 -0.02 13.71
C PRO A 39 28.37 -1.16 12.69
N SER A 40 27.39 -2.03 12.91
CA SER A 40 27.13 -3.25 12.16
C SER A 40 25.97 -3.17 11.16
N LEU A 41 25.12 -2.14 11.24
CA LEU A 41 24.00 -1.94 10.32
C LEU A 41 24.42 -1.09 9.12
N ASP A 42 24.01 -1.49 7.91
CA ASP A 42 24.24 -0.72 6.69
C ASP A 42 23.60 0.68 6.81
N PRO A 43 24.35 1.78 6.67
CA PRO A 43 23.80 3.13 6.70
C PRO A 43 22.66 3.36 5.70
N LYS A 44 22.68 2.66 4.55
CA LYS A 44 21.61 2.76 3.53
C LYS A 44 20.29 2.18 4.00
N LEU A 45 20.30 1.34 5.03
CA LEU A 45 19.10 0.72 5.59
C LEU A 45 18.17 1.77 6.20
N ILE A 46 18.73 2.79 6.86
CA ILE A 46 17.98 3.90 7.45
C ILE A 46 17.29 4.72 6.36
N GLU A 47 18.02 5.08 5.30
CA GLU A 47 17.47 5.81 4.15
C GLU A 47 16.33 5.03 3.49
N ARG A 48 16.52 3.71 3.30
CA ARG A 48 15.48 2.83 2.76
C ARG A 48 14.27 2.76 3.68
N ALA A 49 14.47 2.63 4.98
CA ALA A 49 13.38 2.59 5.96
C ALA A 49 12.58 3.92 5.95
N LEU A 50 13.26 5.06 5.84
CA LEU A 50 12.62 6.37 5.72
C LEU A 50 11.77 6.51 4.45
N ASP A 51 12.30 6.12 3.28
CA ASP A 51 11.52 6.10 2.03
C ASP A 51 10.28 5.22 2.15
N ARG A 52 10.43 4.03 2.75
CA ARG A 52 9.32 3.09 2.94
C ARG A 52 8.27 3.62 3.90
N TYR A 53 8.68 4.28 4.97
CA TYR A 53 7.77 4.96 5.88
C TYR A 53 7.01 6.10 5.20
N ALA A 54 7.70 6.92 4.39
CA ALA A 54 7.07 8.01 3.64
C ALA A 54 6.02 7.48 2.66
N ARG A 55 6.33 6.39 1.93
CA ARG A 55 5.36 5.72 1.04
C ARG A 55 4.16 5.18 1.78
N LEU A 56 4.35 4.58 2.95
CA LEU A 56 3.26 4.11 3.81
C LEU A 56 2.33 5.26 4.21
N LYS A 57 2.89 6.42 4.58
CA LYS A 57 2.13 7.63 4.93
C LYS A 57 1.36 8.22 3.75
N VAL A 58 1.98 8.31 2.57
CA VAL A 58 1.30 8.77 1.34
C VAL A 58 0.15 7.83 1.00
N TRP A 59 0.37 6.52 1.07
CA TRP A 59 -0.69 5.53 0.86
C TRP A 59 -1.83 5.72 1.88
N ALA A 60 -1.52 5.92 3.16
CA ALA A 60 -2.53 6.16 4.20
C ALA A 60 -3.44 7.33 3.86
N HIS A 61 -2.83 8.42 3.41
CA HIS A 61 -3.51 9.64 3.03
C HIS A 61 -4.40 9.42 1.79
N ASP A 62 -3.84 8.83 0.73
CA ASP A 62 -4.56 8.53 -0.52
C ASP A 62 -5.78 7.62 -0.31
N PHE A 63 -5.66 6.68 0.63
CA PHE A 63 -6.69 5.69 0.92
C PHE A 63 -7.57 6.02 2.12
N ARG A 64 -7.28 7.12 2.83
CA ARG A 64 -7.96 7.52 4.07
C ARG A 64 -7.96 6.40 5.12
N ALA A 65 -6.81 5.75 5.28
CA ALA A 65 -6.60 4.65 6.22
C ALA A 65 -6.47 5.11 7.68
N GLU A 66 -6.25 6.41 7.91
CA GLU A 66 -6.17 7.03 9.24
C GLU A 66 -7.53 7.53 9.75
N ILE A 67 -8.58 7.41 8.93
CA ILE A 67 -9.92 7.83 9.30
C ILE A 67 -10.66 6.60 9.83
N PRO A 68 -11.48 6.73 10.89
CA PRO A 68 -12.26 5.61 11.43
C PRO A 68 -13.02 4.83 10.38
N ASP A 69 -13.03 3.49 10.49
CA ASP A 69 -13.64 2.61 9.46
C ASP A 69 -15.09 2.98 9.14
N ARG A 70 -15.83 3.47 10.14
CA ARG A 70 -17.25 3.83 9.99
C ARG A 70 -17.47 5.22 9.41
N ALA A 71 -16.42 6.01 9.25
CA ALA A 71 -16.54 7.35 8.70
C ALA A 71 -16.79 7.31 7.19
N ARG A 72 -17.53 8.28 6.69
CA ARG A 72 -17.77 8.41 5.25
C ARG A 72 -16.44 8.59 4.53
N SER A 73 -16.25 7.86 3.42
CA SER A 73 -15.03 7.84 2.60
C SER A 73 -13.78 7.23 3.25
N SER A 74 -13.90 6.64 4.45
CA SER A 74 -12.83 5.84 5.04
C SER A 74 -12.47 4.66 4.14
N LEU A 75 -11.30 4.08 4.39
CA LEU A 75 -10.92 2.85 3.72
C LEU A 75 -11.89 1.70 4.02
N GLY A 76 -12.33 1.58 5.28
CA GLY A 76 -13.33 0.59 5.69
C GLY A 76 -14.64 0.70 4.92
N GLU A 77 -15.20 1.91 4.79
CA GLU A 77 -16.44 2.15 4.03
C GLU A 77 -16.25 1.88 2.54
N ARG A 78 -15.09 2.24 1.96
CA ARG A 78 -14.76 1.95 0.55
C ARG A 78 -14.64 0.46 0.25
N LEU A 79 -14.31 -0.36 1.24
CA LEU A 79 -14.13 -1.80 1.13
C LEU A 79 -15.32 -2.59 1.68
N ARG A 80 -16.39 -1.92 2.11
CA ARG A 80 -17.58 -2.56 2.68
C ARG A 80 -18.21 -3.58 1.73
N ASP A 81 -18.22 -3.28 0.43
CA ASP A 81 -18.76 -4.17 -0.61
C ASP A 81 -17.71 -5.15 -1.19
N LYS A 82 -16.49 -5.21 -0.61
CA LYS A 82 -15.35 -6.00 -1.11
C LYS A 82 -14.64 -6.72 0.04
N PRO A 83 -15.31 -7.65 0.74
CA PRO A 83 -14.76 -8.29 1.95
C PRO A 83 -13.48 -9.07 1.69
N GLU A 84 -13.27 -9.64 0.51
CA GLU A 84 -12.06 -10.37 0.14
C GLU A 84 -10.85 -9.43 0.09
N VAL A 85 -11.03 -8.24 -0.49
CA VAL A 85 -9.97 -7.23 -0.57
C VAL A 85 -9.68 -6.65 0.80
N ARG A 86 -10.72 -6.48 1.63
CA ARG A 86 -10.56 -6.09 3.03
C ARG A 86 -9.75 -7.14 3.80
N HIS A 87 -10.06 -8.42 3.62
CA HIS A 87 -9.34 -9.51 4.27
C HIS A 87 -7.86 -9.56 3.84
N GLN A 88 -7.57 -9.42 2.55
CA GLN A 88 -6.19 -9.35 2.06
C GLN A 88 -5.44 -8.15 2.65
N LEU A 89 -6.07 -6.98 2.69
CA LEU A 89 -5.49 -5.78 3.28
C LEU A 89 -5.20 -5.98 4.77
N THR A 90 -6.14 -6.54 5.52
CA THR A 90 -5.96 -6.91 6.92
C THR A 90 -4.76 -7.84 7.09
N GLY A 91 -4.65 -8.90 6.28
CA GLY A 91 -3.52 -9.83 6.34
C GLY A 91 -2.16 -9.17 6.10
N ILE A 92 -2.08 -8.25 5.12
CA ILE A 92 -0.87 -7.46 4.86
C ILE A 92 -0.50 -6.60 6.08
N LEU A 93 -1.47 -5.87 6.66
CA LEU A 93 -1.24 -5.00 7.82
C LEU A 93 -0.87 -5.78 9.07
N GLU A 94 -1.52 -6.91 9.33
CA GLU A 94 -1.16 -7.79 10.45
C GLU A 94 0.25 -8.36 10.29
N THR A 95 0.61 -8.77 9.09
CA THR A 95 1.95 -9.30 8.79
C THR A 95 2.99 -8.20 8.99
N LEU A 96 2.75 -7.01 8.45
CA LEU A 96 3.59 -5.83 8.66
C LEU A 96 3.76 -5.53 10.16
N ASN A 97 2.68 -5.51 10.94
CA ASN A 97 2.73 -5.24 12.37
C ASN A 97 3.52 -6.31 13.14
N LYS A 98 3.33 -7.60 12.81
CA LYS A 98 4.10 -8.71 13.41
C LYS A 98 5.60 -8.56 13.13
N GLN A 99 5.97 -8.27 11.89
CA GLN A 99 7.38 -8.09 11.50
C GLN A 99 8.01 -6.88 12.19
N LEU A 100 7.28 -5.75 12.27
CA LEU A 100 7.74 -4.56 12.99
C LEU A 100 7.98 -4.85 14.48
N ALA A 101 7.07 -5.60 15.13
CA ALA A 101 7.23 -5.99 16.53
C ALA A 101 8.43 -6.93 16.75
N LEU A 102 8.67 -7.87 15.83
CA LEU A 102 9.84 -8.76 15.88
C LEU A 102 11.15 -7.98 15.76
N VAL A 103 11.23 -7.06 14.79
CA VAL A 103 12.44 -6.23 14.61
C VAL A 103 12.68 -5.39 15.86
N GLN A 104 11.63 -4.78 16.44
CA GLN A 104 11.77 -4.02 17.68
C GLN A 104 12.31 -4.88 18.82
N ASN A 105 11.76 -6.08 19.03
CA ASN A 105 12.23 -6.95 20.11
C ASN A 105 13.71 -7.31 19.97
N ILE A 106 14.17 -7.59 18.74
CA ILE A 106 15.59 -7.87 18.47
C ILE A 106 16.45 -6.62 18.70
N LEU A 107 15.95 -5.44 18.34
CA LEU A 107 16.68 -4.19 18.54
C LEU A 107 16.76 -3.80 20.02
N ASP A 108 15.72 -4.09 20.81
CA ASP A 108 15.65 -3.76 22.24
C ASP A 108 16.42 -4.76 23.11
N ASN A 109 16.45 -6.05 22.74
CA ASN A 109 17.14 -7.13 23.46
C ASN A 109 18.15 -7.86 22.57
N PRO A 110 19.34 -7.26 22.30
CA PRO A 110 20.32 -7.87 21.41
C PRO A 110 21.00 -9.13 21.97
N GLU A 111 20.97 -9.37 23.29
CA GLU A 111 21.72 -10.45 23.94
C GLU A 111 20.97 -11.80 24.04
N ASP A 112 19.66 -11.82 23.76
CA ASP A 112 18.82 -13.04 23.89
C ASP A 112 18.70 -13.86 22.60
N HIS A 113 19.12 -13.30 21.45
CA HIS A 113 18.84 -13.89 20.13
C HIS A 113 19.90 -14.88 19.60
N ASP A 114 21.02 -15.06 20.31
CA ASP A 114 22.08 -16.02 19.94
C ASP A 114 21.67 -17.51 20.11
N GLN A 115 20.47 -17.81 20.62
CA GLN A 115 20.06 -19.20 20.94
C GLN A 115 18.84 -19.73 20.19
N GLN A 116 18.23 -18.97 19.27
CA GLN A 116 16.97 -19.37 18.63
C GLN A 116 17.06 -19.51 17.10
N GLY A 117 18.23 -19.91 16.59
CA GLY A 117 18.50 -20.25 15.19
C GLY A 117 18.49 -21.76 14.87
N GLY A 118 17.96 -22.61 15.75
CA GLY A 118 17.97 -24.06 15.61
C GLY A 118 16.63 -24.64 15.15
N ASP A 119 16.19 -24.36 13.93
CA ASP A 119 15.28 -25.26 13.19
C ASP A 119 15.18 -24.86 11.71
N ALA A 120 16.16 -25.28 10.91
CA ALA A 120 15.97 -25.60 9.50
C ALA A 120 17.25 -26.26 8.94
N ILE A 121 17.13 -27.55 8.65
CA ILE A 121 17.92 -28.39 7.73
C ILE A 121 19.44 -28.49 7.94
N SER A 122 19.83 -29.62 8.51
CA SER A 122 21.16 -30.22 8.48
C SER A 122 21.66 -30.41 7.05
N ASP A 123 22.74 -29.72 6.69
CA ASP A 123 23.71 -30.19 5.70
C ASP A 123 25.11 -29.88 6.25
N ASP A 124 25.97 -30.88 6.13
CA ASP A 124 27.25 -31.01 6.81
C ASP A 124 28.29 -30.07 6.17
N SER A 125 28.88 -29.17 6.96
CA SER A 125 30.04 -28.40 6.54
C SER A 125 30.82 -27.93 7.75
N ASP A 126 31.91 -28.63 8.01
CA ASP A 126 32.99 -28.23 8.91
C ASP A 126 33.47 -26.81 8.55
N SER A 127 33.11 -25.83 9.37
CA SER A 127 33.70 -24.50 9.31
C SER A 127 34.12 -24.05 10.69
N SER A 128 35.41 -24.22 10.95
CA SER A 128 36.12 -23.57 12.05
C SER A 128 36.19 -22.07 11.76
N SER A 129 35.43 -21.26 12.50
CA SER A 129 35.52 -19.79 12.38
C SER A 129 35.00 -19.09 13.63
N SER A 130 35.95 -18.68 14.46
CA SER A 130 35.98 -17.51 15.34
C SER A 130 34.66 -16.79 15.68
N ASN A 131 34.36 -16.76 16.98
CA ASN A 131 33.38 -15.87 17.62
C ASN A 131 33.37 -14.45 17.02
N SER A 132 32.30 -14.14 16.30
CA SER A 132 31.82 -12.76 16.11
C SER A 132 30.36 -12.71 16.55
N SER A 133 30.14 -12.69 17.87
CA SER A 133 28.83 -12.66 18.55
C SER A 133 28.03 -11.36 18.33
N GLY A 134 28.26 -10.64 17.24
CA GLY A 134 27.55 -9.41 16.88
C GLY A 134 27.01 -9.39 15.44
N GLY A 135 27.13 -10.51 14.71
CA GLY A 135 26.78 -10.55 13.28
C GLY A 135 25.44 -11.20 12.93
N ASP A 136 24.88 -12.03 13.81
CA ASP A 136 23.68 -12.83 13.48
C ASP A 136 22.38 -12.03 13.65
N GLY A 137 22.27 -11.26 14.74
CA GLY A 137 21.13 -10.37 15.00
C GLY A 137 20.94 -9.31 13.90
N ASP A 138 22.01 -8.71 13.39
CA ASP A 138 21.90 -7.68 12.34
C ASP A 138 21.52 -8.26 10.96
N ARG A 139 21.94 -9.50 10.67
CA ARG A 139 21.49 -10.24 9.48
C ARG A 139 20.00 -10.56 9.58
N LEU A 140 19.53 -10.95 10.76
CA LEU A 140 18.12 -11.19 11.02
C LEU A 140 17.30 -9.89 10.88
N VAL A 141 17.74 -8.78 11.49
CA VAL A 141 17.13 -7.45 11.35
C VAL A 141 17.04 -7.04 9.88
N SER A 142 18.12 -7.21 9.11
CA SER A 142 18.15 -6.89 7.69
C SER A 142 17.13 -7.72 6.89
N ARG A 143 17.00 -9.01 7.19
CA ARG A 143 16.02 -9.91 6.55
C ARG A 143 14.58 -9.54 6.90
N LEU A 144 14.30 -9.28 8.18
CA LEU A 144 12.97 -8.86 8.63
C LEU A 144 12.58 -7.50 8.05
N LEU A 145 13.52 -6.56 7.95
CA LEU A 145 13.31 -5.27 7.29
C LEU A 145 13.01 -5.43 5.80
N GLN A 146 13.68 -6.36 5.12
CA GLN A 146 13.34 -6.67 3.74
C GLN A 146 11.89 -7.15 3.61
N THR A 147 11.44 -8.04 4.51
CA THR A 147 10.04 -8.49 4.57
C THR A 147 9.09 -7.31 4.82
N VAL A 148 9.42 -6.39 5.74
CA VAL A 148 8.66 -5.16 5.99
C VAL A 148 8.53 -4.31 4.72
N PHE A 149 9.62 -4.15 3.97
CA PHE A 149 9.61 -3.39 2.72
C PHE A 149 8.75 -4.04 1.64
N ASP A 150 8.77 -5.37 1.56
CA ASP A 150 7.96 -6.14 0.63
C ASP A 150 6.46 -6.01 0.99
N GLN A 151 6.09 -6.03 2.28
CA GLN A 151 4.70 -5.80 2.70
C GLN A 151 4.21 -4.39 2.31
N ILE A 152 5.04 -3.35 2.47
CA ILE A 152 4.69 -1.99 2.03
C ILE A 152 4.54 -1.93 0.50
N GLN A 153 5.39 -2.65 -0.22
CA GLN A 153 5.30 -2.74 -1.67
C GLN A 153 4.00 -3.44 -2.10
N LEU A 154 3.61 -4.55 -1.46
CA LEU A 154 2.34 -5.24 -1.69
C LEU A 154 1.15 -4.33 -1.42
N LEU A 155 1.18 -3.59 -0.31
CA LEU A 155 0.16 -2.60 0.04
C LEU A 155 -0.01 -1.54 -1.06
N TYR A 156 1.09 -1.05 -1.61
CA TYR A 156 1.08 -0.08 -2.69
C TYR A 156 0.47 -0.64 -3.99
N HIS A 157 0.84 -1.86 -4.38
CA HIS A 157 0.24 -2.55 -5.53
C HIS A 157 -1.26 -2.76 -5.35
N LEU A 158 -1.69 -3.19 -4.15
CA LEU A 158 -3.11 -3.31 -3.83
C LEU A 158 -3.82 -1.96 -3.95
N GLY A 159 -3.17 -0.87 -3.51
CA GLY A 159 -3.67 0.49 -3.71
C GLY A 159 -3.88 0.85 -5.18
N ILE A 160 -2.96 0.49 -6.07
CA ILE A 160 -3.11 0.72 -7.52
C ILE A 160 -4.34 -0.04 -8.06
N LEU A 161 -4.52 -1.30 -7.66
CA LEU A 161 -5.68 -2.12 -8.04
C LEU A 161 -7.00 -1.51 -7.53
N LEU A 162 -7.00 -0.99 -6.30
CA LEU A 162 -8.15 -0.29 -5.72
C LEU A 162 -8.51 0.97 -6.51
N ARG A 163 -7.52 1.75 -6.96
CA ARG A 163 -7.75 2.93 -7.81
C ARG A 163 -8.38 2.54 -9.15
N ARG A 164 -7.90 1.47 -9.80
CA ARG A 164 -8.42 1.01 -11.10
C ARG A 164 -9.83 0.44 -11.00
N SER A 165 -10.13 -0.38 -9.98
CA SER A 165 -11.48 -0.94 -9.79
C SER A 165 -12.55 0.12 -9.53
N ASN A 166 -12.16 1.29 -9.01
CA ASN A 166 -13.06 2.41 -8.77
C ASN A 166 -13.25 3.31 -10.01
N ALA A 167 -12.44 3.17 -11.06
CA ALA A 167 -12.60 3.93 -12.30
C ALA A 167 -13.83 3.49 -13.12
N GLY A 168 -14.25 2.22 -12.99
CA GLY A 168 -15.41 1.67 -13.70
C GLY A 168 -16.77 2.22 -13.25
N ARG A 169 -16.86 2.88 -12.09
CA ARG A 169 -18.12 3.47 -11.60
C ARG A 169 -18.33 4.94 -12.00
N ARG A 170 -17.33 5.60 -12.60
CA ARG A 170 -17.42 7.03 -12.97
C ARG A 170 -18.14 7.30 -14.29
N TYR A 171 -18.45 6.26 -15.08
CA TYR A 171 -19.23 6.36 -16.32
C TYR A 171 -20.63 5.75 -16.23
N LEU A 172 -21.06 5.27 -15.05
CA LEU A 172 -22.35 4.57 -14.87
C LEU A 172 -23.47 5.45 -14.32
N LYS A 173 -23.34 6.78 -14.39
CA LYS A 173 -24.34 7.67 -13.77
C LYS A 173 -24.76 8.81 -14.69
N SER A 174 -25.43 8.45 -15.76
CA SER A 174 -26.41 9.31 -16.44
C SER A 174 -27.59 8.45 -16.90
N GLY A 175 -28.77 8.69 -16.33
CA GLY A 175 -30.03 8.13 -16.82
C GLY A 175 -30.69 7.05 -15.96
N VAL A 176 -30.99 7.35 -14.69
CA VAL A 176 -32.09 6.65 -14.00
C VAL A 176 -33.06 7.71 -13.50
N GLY A 177 -34.10 7.95 -14.30
CA GLY A 177 -35.33 8.59 -13.83
C GLY A 177 -36.00 7.71 -12.77
N PRO A 178 -36.86 8.27 -11.92
CA PRO A 178 -37.42 7.56 -10.78
C PRO A 178 -38.43 6.52 -11.26
N GLY A 179 -38.02 5.26 -11.23
CA GLY A 179 -38.92 4.11 -11.40
C GLY A 179 -38.47 3.13 -12.46
N SER A 180 -37.48 2.28 -12.17
CA SER A 180 -37.47 0.92 -12.70
C SER A 180 -36.46 0.07 -11.95
N GLY A 181 -36.95 -0.99 -11.31
CA GLY A 181 -36.13 -1.99 -10.66
C GLY A 181 -35.49 -2.93 -11.67
N SER A 182 -34.24 -3.28 -11.39
CA SER A 182 -33.57 -4.55 -11.70
C SER A 182 -33.48 -5.06 -13.15
N SER A 183 -32.24 -5.41 -13.49
CA SER A 183 -31.80 -6.51 -14.37
C SER A 183 -31.32 -6.16 -15.80
N ASN A 184 -30.03 -6.44 -16.03
CA ASN A 184 -29.40 -6.84 -17.29
C ASN A 184 -29.91 -6.18 -18.59
N HIS A 185 -29.70 -4.88 -18.75
CA HIS A 185 -29.79 -4.28 -20.08
C HIS A 185 -28.45 -4.37 -20.83
N PRO A 186 -28.44 -4.83 -22.09
CA PRO A 186 -27.26 -4.77 -22.94
C PRO A 186 -26.83 -3.30 -23.09
N ILE A 187 -25.53 -3.06 -23.23
CA ILE A 187 -24.96 -1.73 -23.43
C ILE A 187 -25.58 -1.11 -24.68
N VAL A 188 -26.59 -0.25 -24.49
CA VAL A 188 -27.15 0.55 -25.58
C VAL A 188 -26.24 1.76 -25.71
N VAL A 189 -25.34 1.71 -26.69
CA VAL A 189 -24.54 2.87 -27.10
C VAL A 189 -25.52 3.87 -27.74
N LEU A 190 -25.76 4.97 -27.05
CA LEU A 190 -26.63 6.02 -27.57
C LEU A 190 -25.89 6.80 -28.67
N PRO A 191 -26.58 7.28 -29.73
CA PRO A 191 -25.97 8.07 -30.80
C PRO A 191 -25.21 9.32 -30.30
N GLU A 192 -25.63 9.85 -29.15
CA GLU A 192 -25.00 10.96 -28.45
C GLU A 192 -23.60 10.58 -27.93
N ASP A 193 -23.40 9.34 -27.48
CA ASP A 193 -22.10 8.84 -27.00
C ASP A 193 -21.10 8.75 -28.16
N ILE A 194 -21.57 8.31 -29.33
CA ILE A 194 -20.75 8.25 -30.56
C ILE A 194 -20.33 9.67 -30.97
N SER A 195 -21.25 10.64 -30.86
CA SER A 195 -20.98 12.04 -31.19
C SER A 195 -19.94 12.63 -30.23
N HIS A 196 -20.07 12.37 -28.92
CA HIS A 196 -19.11 12.82 -27.91
C HIS A 196 -17.72 12.19 -28.11
N VAL A 197 -17.65 10.89 -28.42
CA VAL A 197 -16.37 10.23 -28.72
C VAL A 197 -15.71 10.82 -29.96
N ARG A 198 -16.49 11.11 -31.02
CA ARG A 198 -15.98 11.76 -32.24
C ARG A 198 -15.50 13.19 -31.98
N GLU A 199 -16.22 13.96 -31.17
CA GLU A 199 -15.82 15.31 -30.72
C GLU A 199 -14.48 15.27 -29.96
N THR A 200 -14.36 14.29 -29.05
CA THR A 200 -13.16 14.12 -28.21
C THR A 200 -11.94 13.73 -29.05
N ILE A 201 -12.10 12.81 -30.01
CA ILE A 201 -11.03 12.44 -30.96
C ILE A 201 -10.60 13.65 -31.80
N ARG A 202 -11.56 14.45 -32.28
CA ARG A 202 -11.26 15.66 -33.07
C ARG A 202 -10.48 16.69 -32.25
N LYS A 203 -10.83 16.85 -30.97
CA LYS A 203 -10.11 17.74 -30.05
C LYS A 203 -8.67 17.28 -29.84
N TRP A 204 -8.43 15.98 -29.63
CA TRP A 204 -7.09 15.43 -29.47
C TRP A 204 -6.23 15.58 -30.74
N GLN A 205 -6.82 15.41 -31.92
CA GLN A 205 -6.13 15.65 -33.19
C GLN A 205 -5.79 17.13 -33.39
N SER A 206 -6.66 18.03 -32.94
CA SER A 206 -6.42 19.48 -32.99
C SER A 206 -5.30 19.90 -32.03
N ASP A 207 -5.28 19.34 -30.82
CA ASP A 207 -4.25 19.60 -29.81
C ASP A 207 -2.86 19.07 -30.25
N GLN A 208 -2.81 17.94 -30.98
CA GLN A 208 -1.55 17.45 -31.58
C GLN A 208 -1.08 18.32 -32.75
N SER A 209 -1.99 18.96 -33.48
CA SER A 209 -1.65 19.81 -34.63
C SER A 209 -1.09 21.17 -34.20
N TYR A 210 -1.47 21.65 -33.01
CA TYR A 210 -0.96 22.90 -32.43
C TYR A 210 0.45 22.78 -31.81
N SER A 211 0.90 21.57 -31.47
CA SER A 211 2.20 21.35 -30.82
C SER A 211 3.39 21.32 -31.80
N THR A 212 3.15 21.32 -33.12
CA THR A 212 4.20 21.19 -34.15
C THR A 212 4.50 22.51 -34.88
N ALA A 213 3.80 23.60 -34.53
CA ALA A 213 4.06 24.92 -35.10
C ALA A 213 4.78 25.81 -34.07
N LEU A 214 6.10 25.63 -33.94
CA LEU A 214 6.96 26.68 -33.40
C LEU A 214 7.35 27.63 -34.54
N PRO A 215 7.34 28.95 -34.31
CA PRO A 215 7.72 29.93 -35.33
C PRO A 215 9.23 29.95 -35.51
N GLU A 216 9.67 29.97 -36.77
CA GLU A 216 11.05 30.26 -37.17
C GLU A 216 11.47 31.63 -36.61
N GLU A 217 12.60 31.68 -35.94
CA GLU A 217 13.25 32.92 -35.51
C GLU A 217 13.92 33.55 -36.74
N ASP A 218 13.33 34.63 -37.26
CA ASP A 218 13.98 35.54 -38.20
C ASP A 218 15.10 36.30 -37.47
N GLU A 219 16.34 35.79 -37.57
CA GLU A 219 17.55 36.56 -37.32
C GLU A 219 17.80 37.51 -38.50
N ASP A 220 17.37 38.76 -38.39
CA ASP A 220 17.95 39.85 -39.18
C ASP A 220 17.77 41.20 -38.47
N LYS A 221 18.82 41.65 -37.76
CA LYS A 221 19.07 43.09 -37.58
C LYS A 221 20.52 43.44 -37.27
N ALA A 222 21.22 43.74 -38.36
CA ALA A 222 22.23 44.80 -38.55
C ALA A 222 22.75 45.54 -37.30
N VAL A 223 24.07 45.43 -37.10
CA VAL A 223 24.88 46.46 -36.43
C VAL A 223 25.71 47.15 -37.52
N SER A 224 25.44 48.43 -37.74
CA SER A 224 26.39 49.42 -38.26
C SER A 224 26.77 50.36 -37.11
#